data_AF-A0A8H6MS27-F1
#
_entry.id   AF-A0A8H6MS27-F1
#
_cell.length_a   1.000
_cell.length_b   1.000
_cell.length_c   1.000
_cell.angle_alpha   90.00
_cell.angle_beta   90.00
_cell.angle_gamma   90.00
#
_symmetry.space_group_name_H-M   'P 1'
#
loop_
_entity.id
_entity.type
_entity.pdbx_description
1 polymer ?
#
loop_
_entity_poly.entity_id
_entity_poly.type
_entity_poly.pdbx_seq_one_letter_code
_entity_poly.pdbx_strand_id
1 'polypeptide(L)'
;MRKPSSKKGERRPTTSGRKLAVAVALAAQLPAAHAVVFPSTHVSYKADYLSLNKRYNPARRGPPEDWNGRIPLKISNSCPEPIWPGITTQHGIGPGTGGFELAAGESRDLWVGPTWQGRAWGRTNCTVSGESAGCSTGDCFGKLDCEFSGAIPATLAEFNLAGGVSGRQTFYDISLVDGYNIPVGINYIPAKNTTYIPPNLTNCACIATPGFLAERSLTGSVYTNASFPVPWESGESNESARDWCPWPLLSNPPDKPGDGVYPYPDDNVKRPDFSPCKSQCAATNSDHDCCIGKWHDPNKCKPGLYSRHAKSICPDAYSFAFDDQTSTFIIPSGGGWEVVFCPAGRSTDILRTMGAQLFELASAGFLSQKNLDLVKNLSYIESQVEKSAAPSLPGKSVWAICAAAATAVLLAGL
;
A
#
# COMPACT_ATOMS: atom_id res chain seq x y z
N MET A 1 53.11 53.64 -9.10
CA MET A 1 54.12 54.05 -8.08
C MET A 1 53.43 54.87 -6.98
N ARG A 2 54.04 54.95 -5.78
CA ARG A 2 53.88 55.99 -4.72
C ARG A 2 52.47 56.50 -4.31
N LYS A 3 52.09 56.20 -3.05
CA LYS A 3 51.35 57.06 -2.09
C LYS A 3 52.20 58.32 -1.71
N PRO A 4 51.73 59.37 -1.00
CA PRO A 4 50.66 59.48 0.02
C PRO A 4 49.47 60.36 -0.46
N SER A 5 48.56 60.96 0.32
CA SER A 5 48.41 61.26 1.77
C SER A 5 46.91 61.20 2.18
N SER A 6 46.37 61.63 3.34
CA SER A 6 46.86 62.45 4.47
C SER A 6 46.33 61.93 5.84
N LYS A 7 46.18 62.78 6.87
CA LYS A 7 45.79 62.39 8.25
C LYS A 7 44.74 63.30 8.92
N LYS A 8 43.86 62.68 9.72
CA LYS A 8 43.32 63.01 11.07
C LYS A 8 42.47 61.78 11.48
N GLY A 9 42.45 61.24 12.70
CA GLY A 9 42.76 61.77 14.04
C GLY A 9 41.44 62.19 14.72
N GLU A 10 41.04 61.72 15.91
CA GLU A 10 41.65 60.76 16.86
C GLU A 10 40.60 60.35 17.93
N ARG A 11 40.63 59.11 18.44
CA ARG A 11 40.35 58.66 19.84
C ARG A 11 39.93 57.18 19.93
N ARG A 12 40.43 56.49 20.97
CA ARG A 12 39.84 55.29 21.61
C ARG A 12 39.59 55.63 23.08
N PRO A 13 38.70 54.88 23.75
CA PRO A 13 39.22 54.04 24.84
C PRO A 13 38.86 52.55 24.68
N THR A 14 39.38 51.73 25.59
CA THR A 14 39.05 50.31 25.80
C THR A 14 37.74 50.19 26.63
N THR A 15 37.16 49.03 26.99
CA THR A 15 37.75 47.69 27.25
C THR A 15 36.68 46.58 27.21
N SER A 16 37.11 45.34 26.90
CA SER A 16 36.52 44.03 27.22
C SER A 16 34.98 43.84 27.35
N GLY A 17 34.39 43.20 26.33
CA GLY A 17 33.94 41.81 26.48
C GLY A 17 32.61 41.47 27.17
N ARG A 18 31.61 41.09 26.36
CA ARG A 18 30.84 39.83 26.56
C ARG A 18 30.16 39.37 25.26
N LYS A 19 29.90 38.07 25.15
CA LYS A 19 29.19 37.45 24.02
C LYS A 19 27.68 37.55 24.25
N LEU A 20 26.90 37.92 23.22
CA LEU A 20 25.54 37.44 23.03
C LEU A 20 25.17 37.47 21.54
N ALA A 21 24.17 36.69 21.13
CA ALA A 21 23.92 36.37 19.74
C ALA A 21 23.10 37.45 19.00
N VAL A 22 23.44 37.68 17.72
CA VAL A 22 22.54 38.25 16.72
C VAL A 22 22.29 37.16 15.68
N ALA A 23 21.09 36.58 15.69
CA ALA A 23 20.69 35.46 14.85
C ALA A 23 19.32 35.75 14.20
N VAL A 24 19.29 36.68 13.26
CA VAL A 24 18.12 37.04 12.45
C VAL A 24 18.57 37.28 11.01
N ALA A 25 17.68 37.01 10.05
CA ALA A 25 17.81 37.31 8.61
C ALA A 25 18.90 36.56 7.81
N LEU A 26 18.71 35.24 7.62
CA LEU A 26 19.09 34.57 6.37
C LEU A 26 18.27 33.29 6.11
N ALA A 27 16.94 33.45 6.05
CA ALA A 27 15.97 32.39 5.75
C ALA A 27 14.94 32.89 4.71
N ALA A 28 15.43 33.41 3.58
CA ALA A 28 14.61 34.08 2.56
C ALA A 28 15.00 33.67 1.13
N GLN A 29 15.29 32.37 0.92
CA GLN A 29 15.41 31.76 -0.42
C GLN A 29 15.29 30.22 -0.34
N LEU A 30 14.06 29.75 -0.12
CA LEU A 30 13.63 28.43 -0.58
C LEU A 30 12.44 28.67 -1.53
N PRO A 31 12.42 28.08 -2.74
CA PRO A 31 11.22 28.12 -3.55
C PRO A 31 10.14 27.31 -2.83
N ALA A 32 9.00 27.95 -2.52
CA ALA A 32 7.85 27.22 -2.02
C ALA A 32 7.41 26.24 -3.10
N ALA A 33 7.54 24.93 -2.82
CA ALA A 33 7.07 23.88 -3.71
C ALA A 33 5.53 23.91 -3.74
N HIS A 34 4.99 24.65 -4.71
CA HIS A 34 3.55 24.74 -4.91
C HIS A 34 3.05 23.38 -5.42
N ALA A 35 2.42 22.61 -4.54
CA ALA A 35 1.72 21.39 -4.93
C ALA A 35 0.57 21.79 -5.89
N VAL A 36 0.72 21.46 -7.18
CA VAL A 36 -0.29 21.75 -8.19
C VAL A 36 -1.41 20.71 -8.09
N VAL A 37 -2.41 21.02 -7.26
CA VAL A 37 -3.62 20.21 -7.10
C VAL A 37 -4.63 20.64 -8.17
N PHE A 38 -4.95 19.75 -9.11
CA PHE A 38 -6.02 19.96 -10.08
C PHE A 38 -7.36 19.48 -9.50
N PRO A 39 -8.45 20.27 -9.59
CA PRO A 39 -9.78 19.86 -9.13
C PRO A 39 -10.53 19.06 -10.20
N SER A 40 -11.28 18.04 -9.77
CA SER A 40 -12.19 17.28 -10.63
C SER A 40 -13.54 17.07 -9.95
N THR A 41 -14.62 17.03 -10.74
CA THR A 41 -16.01 16.94 -10.26
C THR A 41 -16.62 15.57 -10.57
N HIS A 42 -17.20 14.93 -9.56
CA HIS A 42 -17.61 13.52 -9.64
C HIS A 42 -18.67 13.20 -10.71
N VAL A 43 -18.37 12.17 -11.51
CA VAL A 43 -19.14 10.91 -11.46
C VAL A 43 -18.12 9.76 -11.38
N SER A 44 -18.27 8.89 -10.37
CA SER A 44 -17.58 7.59 -10.17
C SER A 44 -16.07 7.48 -10.50
N TYR A 45 -15.25 7.57 -9.45
CA TYR A 45 -13.85 7.10 -9.32
C TYR A 45 -13.02 6.94 -10.61
N LYS A 46 -12.33 8.01 -11.02
CA LYS A 46 -11.11 7.93 -11.84
C LYS A 46 -9.96 8.60 -11.08
N ALA A 47 -8.91 7.85 -10.78
CA ALA A 47 -7.67 8.40 -10.26
C ALA A 47 -6.96 9.19 -11.37
N ASP A 48 -6.81 10.50 -11.23
CA ASP A 48 -6.36 11.38 -12.32
C ASP A 48 -4.82 11.49 -12.43
N TYR A 49 -4.11 10.40 -12.14
CA TYR A 49 -2.73 10.18 -12.59
C TYR A 49 -2.66 9.70 -14.06
N LEU A 50 -3.81 9.61 -14.75
CA LEU A 50 -3.97 8.93 -16.05
C LEU A 50 -4.22 9.88 -17.25
N SER A 51 -4.41 11.18 -17.05
CA SER A 51 -4.81 12.13 -18.10
C SER A 51 -3.69 12.62 -19.04
N LEU A 52 -2.47 12.06 -18.96
CA LEU A 52 -1.34 12.41 -19.84
C LEU A 52 -1.32 11.67 -21.19
N ASN A 53 -2.47 11.49 -21.85
CA ASN A 53 -2.48 11.42 -23.32
C ASN A 53 -3.82 11.81 -23.97
N LYS A 54 -3.76 12.70 -24.96
CA LYS A 54 -4.94 13.36 -25.56
C LYS A 54 -5.56 12.58 -26.74
N ARG A 55 -5.58 11.25 -26.66
CA ARG A 55 -6.25 10.33 -27.59
C ARG A 55 -6.89 9.18 -26.81
N TYR A 56 -8.22 9.20 -26.70
CA TYR A 56 -8.98 8.17 -25.97
C TYR A 56 -9.06 6.88 -26.79
N ASN A 57 -8.02 6.05 -26.73
CA ASN A 57 -8.09 4.66 -27.18
C ASN A 57 -8.92 3.87 -26.16
N PRO A 58 -10.07 3.28 -26.54
CA PRO A 58 -10.84 2.46 -25.62
C PRO A 58 -10.05 1.20 -25.22
N ALA A 59 -10.27 0.75 -23.98
CA ALA A 59 -9.73 -0.50 -23.47
C ALA A 59 -10.16 -1.67 -24.38
N ARG A 60 -9.22 -2.56 -24.71
CA ARG A 60 -9.47 -3.77 -25.51
C ARG A 60 -9.38 -5.00 -24.61
N ARG A 61 -10.34 -5.93 -24.71
CA ARG A 61 -10.33 -7.16 -23.88
C ARG A 61 -9.06 -7.99 -24.11
N GLY A 62 -8.59 -8.07 -25.35
CA GLY A 62 -7.39 -8.81 -25.76
C GLY A 62 -7.70 -10.23 -26.26
N PRO A 63 -6.71 -11.14 -26.28
CA PRO A 63 -5.30 -10.91 -25.94
C PRO A 63 -4.61 -9.98 -26.97
N PRO A 64 -3.37 -9.50 -26.72
CA PRO A 64 -2.63 -8.74 -27.72
C PRO A 64 -2.33 -9.61 -28.96
N GLU A 65 -2.63 -9.09 -30.15
CA GLU A 65 -2.39 -9.81 -31.41
C GLU A 65 -0.89 -9.90 -31.74
N ASP A 66 -0.19 -8.76 -31.75
CA ASP A 66 1.27 -8.71 -31.90
C ASP A 66 1.97 -9.45 -30.74
N TRP A 67 3.05 -10.16 -31.04
CA TRP A 67 3.91 -10.81 -30.06
C TRP A 67 4.99 -9.87 -29.50
N ASN A 68 5.34 -8.80 -30.22
CA ASN A 68 6.27 -7.79 -29.74
C ASN A 68 5.64 -6.98 -28.60
N GLY A 69 6.29 -6.99 -27.43
CA GLY A 69 5.88 -6.17 -26.28
C GLY A 69 4.72 -6.73 -25.46
N ARG A 70 4.31 -7.99 -25.65
CA ARG A 70 3.39 -8.66 -24.71
C ARG A 70 4.06 -8.77 -23.33
N ILE A 71 3.31 -8.42 -22.29
CA ILE A 71 3.72 -8.54 -20.90
C ILE A 71 3.07 -9.80 -20.31
N PRO A 72 3.84 -10.73 -19.71
CA PRO A 72 3.28 -11.87 -18.99
C PRO A 72 2.38 -11.40 -17.84
N LEU A 73 1.21 -12.02 -17.71
CA LEU A 73 0.35 -11.95 -16.53
C LEU A 73 -0.05 -13.37 -16.15
N LYS A 74 0.66 -13.97 -15.20
CA LYS A 74 0.33 -15.29 -14.65
C LYS A 74 -0.65 -15.12 -13.49
N ILE A 75 -1.64 -15.99 -13.40
CA ILE A 75 -2.59 -16.05 -12.28
C ILE A 75 -2.46 -17.42 -11.63
N SER A 76 -2.23 -17.46 -10.31
CA SER A 76 -1.95 -18.70 -9.57
C SER A 76 -2.87 -18.85 -8.35
N ASN A 77 -3.41 -20.05 -8.16
CA ASN A 77 -4.19 -20.40 -6.98
C ASN A 77 -3.32 -21.26 -6.03
N SER A 78 -2.92 -20.70 -4.89
CA SER A 78 -2.28 -21.44 -3.79
C SER A 78 -3.22 -21.67 -2.60
N CYS A 79 -4.52 -21.40 -2.78
CA CYS A 79 -5.55 -21.72 -1.81
C CYS A 79 -5.87 -23.23 -1.83
N PRO A 80 -6.38 -23.81 -0.72
CA PRO A 80 -6.77 -25.22 -0.66
C PRO A 80 -8.01 -25.55 -1.49
N GLU A 81 -8.81 -24.55 -1.86
CA GLU A 81 -10.08 -24.66 -2.58
C GLU A 81 -9.97 -24.03 -3.98
N PRO A 82 -10.83 -24.42 -4.95
CA PRO A 82 -10.96 -23.71 -6.22
C PRO A 82 -11.41 -22.26 -6.00
N ILE A 83 -10.90 -21.38 -6.86
CA ILE A 83 -11.29 -19.97 -6.90
C ILE A 83 -11.65 -19.58 -8.33
N TRP A 84 -12.34 -18.46 -8.48
CA TRP A 84 -12.67 -17.92 -9.80
C TRP A 84 -12.04 -16.54 -9.95
N PRO A 85 -10.82 -16.42 -10.50
CA PRO A 85 -10.21 -15.11 -10.70
C PRO A 85 -11.12 -14.22 -11.55
N GLY A 86 -11.21 -12.94 -11.17
CA GLY A 86 -11.76 -11.86 -11.97
C GLY A 86 -10.63 -10.96 -12.45
N ILE A 87 -10.73 -10.46 -13.67
CA ILE A 87 -9.77 -9.51 -14.27
C ILE A 87 -10.56 -8.41 -14.98
N THR A 88 -10.16 -7.15 -14.81
CA THR A 88 -10.70 -6.03 -15.59
C THR A 88 -9.59 -5.27 -16.28
N THR A 89 -9.91 -4.70 -17.44
CA THR A 89 -9.01 -3.85 -18.23
C THR A 89 -9.62 -2.46 -18.36
N GLN A 90 -9.02 -1.50 -17.68
CA GLN A 90 -9.44 -0.10 -17.64
C GLN A 90 -8.80 0.72 -18.78
N HIS A 91 -7.60 0.33 -19.22
CA HIS A 91 -6.90 0.91 -20.37
C HIS A 91 -5.95 -0.10 -21.03
N GLY A 92 -5.56 0.16 -22.27
CA GLY A 92 -4.62 -0.69 -23.03
C GLY A 92 -5.29 -1.94 -23.59
N ILE A 93 -4.56 -3.07 -23.56
CA ILE A 93 -5.02 -4.37 -24.07
C ILE A 93 -4.90 -5.40 -22.95
N GLY A 94 -6.01 -6.06 -22.60
CA GLY A 94 -6.08 -7.08 -21.56
C GLY A 94 -5.72 -8.49 -22.03
N PRO A 95 -6.02 -9.52 -21.21
CA PRO A 95 -5.65 -10.91 -21.47
C PRO A 95 -6.65 -11.73 -22.31
N GLY A 96 -7.72 -11.12 -22.82
CA GLY A 96 -8.78 -11.77 -23.59
C GLY A 96 -9.87 -12.45 -22.77
N THR A 97 -9.70 -12.53 -21.46
CA THR A 97 -10.69 -13.01 -20.49
C THR A 97 -10.79 -12.03 -19.32
N GLY A 98 -12.00 -11.82 -18.82
CA GLY A 98 -12.27 -11.13 -17.57
C GLY A 98 -12.53 -12.07 -16.39
N GLY A 99 -12.53 -13.39 -16.59
CA GLY A 99 -12.62 -14.35 -15.51
C GLY A 99 -12.82 -15.79 -15.94
N PHE A 100 -12.44 -16.70 -15.05
CA PHE A 100 -12.40 -18.15 -15.27
C PHE A 100 -12.38 -18.89 -13.93
N GLU A 101 -12.48 -20.22 -13.96
CA GLU A 101 -12.23 -21.11 -12.82
C GLU A 101 -10.74 -21.52 -12.76
N LEU A 102 -10.18 -21.66 -11.56
CA LEU A 102 -8.80 -22.09 -11.33
C LEU A 102 -8.73 -22.99 -10.09
N ALA A 103 -8.39 -24.27 -10.28
CA ALA A 103 -8.41 -25.24 -9.19
C ALA A 103 -7.25 -25.03 -8.19
N ALA A 104 -7.32 -25.68 -7.03
CA ALA A 104 -6.30 -25.59 -5.98
C ALA A 104 -4.93 -26.05 -6.51
N GLY A 105 -3.90 -25.21 -6.35
CA GLY A 105 -2.54 -25.46 -6.86
C GLY A 105 -2.32 -25.15 -8.35
N GLU A 106 -3.36 -24.80 -9.12
CA GLU A 106 -3.22 -24.50 -10.55
C GLU A 106 -2.68 -23.10 -10.84
N SER A 107 -2.28 -22.90 -12.09
CA SER A 107 -1.86 -21.61 -12.62
C SER A 107 -2.25 -21.45 -14.08
N ARG A 108 -2.58 -20.22 -14.49
CA ARG A 108 -2.91 -19.86 -15.87
C ARG A 108 -2.04 -18.70 -16.34
N ASP A 109 -1.26 -18.95 -17.39
CA ASP A 109 -0.48 -17.91 -18.06
C ASP A 109 -1.36 -17.10 -19.02
N LEU A 110 -1.32 -15.78 -18.88
CA LEU A 110 -2.02 -14.82 -19.73
C LEU A 110 -1.03 -13.74 -20.23
N TRP A 111 -1.48 -12.88 -21.14
CA TRP A 111 -0.66 -11.85 -21.77
C TRP A 111 -1.41 -10.54 -21.89
N VAL A 112 -0.83 -9.44 -21.42
CA VAL A 112 -1.40 -8.09 -21.52
C VAL A 112 -0.51 -7.18 -22.36
N GLY A 113 -1.06 -6.06 -22.83
CA GLY A 113 -0.31 -5.06 -23.60
C GLY A 113 0.61 -4.21 -22.70
N PRO A 114 1.65 -3.56 -23.26
CA PRO A 114 2.63 -2.79 -22.48
C PRO A 114 2.05 -1.49 -21.88
N THR A 115 0.86 -1.08 -22.31
CA THR A 115 0.09 0.07 -21.78
C THR A 115 -1.16 -0.36 -21.02
N TRP A 116 -1.23 -1.64 -20.61
CA TRP A 116 -2.34 -2.16 -19.83
C TRP A 116 -2.46 -1.46 -18.47
N GLN A 117 -3.70 -1.18 -18.09
CA GLN A 117 -4.09 -0.73 -16.76
C GLN A 117 -5.34 -1.51 -16.38
N GLY A 118 -5.36 -2.07 -15.18
CA GLY A 118 -6.37 -3.06 -14.82
C GLY A 118 -6.20 -3.63 -13.43
N ARG A 119 -7.10 -4.55 -13.09
CA ARG A 119 -7.21 -5.17 -11.77
C ARG A 119 -7.37 -6.67 -11.89
N ALA A 120 -6.80 -7.44 -10.97
CA ALA A 120 -7.13 -8.84 -10.74
C ALA A 120 -7.59 -9.04 -9.29
N TRP A 121 -8.55 -9.95 -9.07
CA TRP A 121 -9.03 -10.30 -7.72
C TRP A 121 -9.54 -11.74 -7.68
N GLY A 122 -9.64 -12.32 -6.48
CA GLY A 122 -10.15 -13.67 -6.28
C GLY A 122 -11.62 -13.65 -5.92
N ARG A 123 -12.44 -14.50 -6.56
CA ARG A 123 -13.82 -14.76 -6.16
C ARG A 123 -13.91 -16.13 -5.50
N THR A 124 -14.69 -16.23 -4.43
CA THR A 124 -14.78 -17.45 -3.60
C THR A 124 -16.20 -17.98 -3.52
N ASN A 125 -16.31 -19.31 -3.36
CA ASN A 125 -17.57 -20.06 -3.26
C ASN A 125 -18.58 -19.62 -4.33
N CYS A 126 -18.25 -19.91 -5.59
CA CYS A 126 -19.06 -19.58 -6.75
C CYS A 126 -19.82 -20.80 -7.26
N THR A 127 -21.04 -20.58 -7.75
CA THR A 127 -21.78 -21.57 -8.55
C THR A 127 -21.77 -21.14 -10.02
N VAL A 128 -21.13 -21.94 -10.88
CA VAL A 128 -21.00 -21.68 -12.32
C VAL A 128 -22.06 -22.43 -13.11
N SER A 129 -22.65 -21.77 -14.11
CA SER A 129 -23.56 -22.36 -15.08
C SER A 129 -23.38 -21.68 -16.43
N GLY A 130 -22.56 -22.28 -17.30
CA GLY A 130 -22.18 -21.70 -18.60
C GLY A 130 -21.40 -20.40 -18.42
N GLU A 131 -21.88 -19.31 -19.01
CA GLU A 131 -21.29 -17.97 -18.88
C GLU A 131 -21.63 -17.27 -17.56
N SER A 132 -22.54 -17.83 -16.76
CA SER A 132 -22.92 -17.28 -15.45
C SER A 132 -22.08 -17.88 -14.33
N ALA A 133 -21.68 -17.05 -13.36
CA ALA A 133 -21.05 -17.47 -12.12
C ALA A 133 -21.50 -16.55 -10.98
N GLY A 134 -22.32 -17.06 -10.06
CA GLY A 134 -22.74 -16.33 -8.86
C GLY A 134 -21.81 -16.66 -7.70
N CYS A 135 -21.12 -15.66 -7.15
CA CYS A 135 -20.06 -15.81 -6.16
C CYS A 135 -20.41 -15.25 -4.78
N SER A 136 -19.86 -15.83 -3.71
CA SER A 136 -20.08 -15.35 -2.34
C SER A 136 -19.27 -14.11 -1.97
N THR A 137 -18.14 -13.88 -2.64
CA THR A 137 -17.35 -12.64 -2.56
C THR A 137 -16.75 -12.28 -3.92
N GLY A 138 -16.50 -10.99 -4.18
CA GLY A 138 -15.90 -10.51 -5.43
C GLY A 138 -16.77 -10.69 -6.69
N ASP A 139 -18.06 -11.02 -6.55
CA ASP A 139 -18.98 -11.27 -7.67
C ASP A 139 -19.01 -10.13 -8.69
N CYS A 140 -19.01 -10.43 -9.99
CA CYS A 140 -18.99 -9.41 -11.06
C CYS A 140 -20.31 -9.38 -11.85
N PHE A 141 -21.43 -9.21 -11.13
CA PHE A 141 -22.80 -9.22 -11.63
C PHE A 141 -23.22 -10.58 -12.22
N GLY A 142 -22.87 -11.67 -11.52
CA GLY A 142 -23.27 -13.04 -11.87
C GLY A 142 -22.62 -13.59 -13.14
N LYS A 143 -21.59 -12.94 -13.70
CA LYS A 143 -20.85 -13.40 -14.89
C LYS A 143 -19.60 -14.19 -14.51
N LEU A 144 -19.28 -15.25 -15.24
CA LEU A 144 -17.97 -15.91 -15.17
C LEU A 144 -16.88 -14.99 -15.74
N ASP A 145 -17.14 -14.41 -16.92
CA ASP A 145 -16.20 -13.62 -17.72
C ASP A 145 -16.43 -12.10 -17.49
N CYS A 146 -15.82 -11.55 -16.44
CA CYS A 146 -16.16 -10.21 -15.92
C CYS A 146 -15.95 -9.06 -16.93
N GLU A 147 -16.77 -8.02 -16.78
CA GLU A 147 -16.66 -6.73 -17.49
C GLU A 147 -16.38 -5.57 -16.52
N PHE A 148 -16.72 -5.74 -15.24
CA PHE A 148 -16.62 -4.75 -14.17
C PHE A 148 -15.87 -5.34 -12.96
N SER A 149 -15.38 -4.47 -12.07
CA SER A 149 -14.70 -4.87 -10.83
C SER A 149 -15.63 -5.71 -9.94
N GLY A 150 -15.06 -6.59 -9.12
CA GLY A 150 -15.81 -7.44 -8.20
C GLY A 150 -16.56 -6.65 -7.12
N ALA A 151 -17.67 -7.22 -6.67
CA ALA A 151 -18.49 -6.69 -5.57
C ALA A 151 -17.75 -6.79 -4.23
N ILE A 152 -17.89 -5.74 -3.43
CA ILE A 152 -17.20 -5.57 -2.16
C ILE A 152 -17.72 -6.56 -1.10
N PRO A 153 -16.85 -7.26 -0.34
CA PRO A 153 -15.40 -7.09 -0.32
C PRO A 153 -14.65 -7.92 -1.40
N ALA A 154 -13.61 -7.31 -1.95
CA ALA A 154 -12.64 -7.94 -2.84
C ALA A 154 -11.22 -7.40 -2.58
N THR A 155 -10.28 -8.26 -2.24
CA THR A 155 -8.85 -7.94 -2.21
C THR A 155 -8.36 -7.76 -3.66
N LEU A 156 -7.85 -6.58 -4.00
CA LEU A 156 -7.42 -6.27 -5.38
C LEU A 156 -5.89 -6.33 -5.53
N ALA A 157 -5.44 -6.78 -6.71
CA ALA A 157 -4.13 -6.47 -7.26
C ALA A 157 -4.32 -5.47 -8.41
N GLU A 158 -3.83 -4.23 -8.27
CA GLU A 158 -4.00 -3.16 -9.25
C GLU A 158 -2.70 -2.89 -10.03
N PHE A 159 -2.81 -2.54 -11.31
CA PHE A 159 -1.66 -2.35 -12.20
C PHE A 159 -1.86 -1.18 -13.17
N ASN A 160 -0.77 -0.43 -13.40
CA ASN A 160 -0.61 0.52 -14.51
C ASN A 160 0.81 0.38 -15.09
N LEU A 161 0.93 -0.32 -16.22
CA LEU A 161 2.22 -0.71 -16.79
C LEU A 161 2.98 0.43 -17.54
N ALA A 162 2.30 1.53 -17.82
CA ALA A 162 2.84 2.68 -18.56
C ALA A 162 2.57 4.00 -17.82
N GLY A 163 2.85 4.01 -16.52
CA GLY A 163 2.72 5.17 -15.65
C GLY A 163 3.93 6.10 -15.67
N GLY A 164 3.83 7.16 -14.85
CA GLY A 164 4.85 8.19 -14.71
C GLY A 164 4.91 9.17 -15.88
N VAL A 165 5.62 10.28 -15.70
CA VAL A 165 5.65 11.42 -16.66
C VAL A 165 6.14 11.03 -18.06
N SER A 166 6.87 9.91 -18.21
CA SER A 166 7.36 9.42 -19.51
C SER A 166 6.77 8.07 -19.95
N GLY A 167 5.77 7.52 -19.26
CA GLY A 167 5.16 6.23 -19.61
C GLY A 167 6.11 5.02 -19.55
N ARG A 168 7.15 5.10 -18.73
CA ARG A 168 8.25 4.10 -18.61
C ARG A 168 8.44 3.58 -17.18
N GLN A 169 7.41 3.70 -16.36
CA GLN A 169 7.36 3.16 -15.00
C GLN A 169 6.11 2.29 -14.88
N THR A 170 6.26 1.11 -14.29
CA THR A 170 5.10 0.32 -13.84
C THR A 170 4.76 0.74 -12.42
N PHE A 171 3.49 1.06 -12.22
CA PHE A 171 2.87 1.29 -10.92
C PHE A 171 1.99 0.07 -10.62
N TYR A 172 2.07 -0.46 -9.40
CA TYR A 172 1.26 -1.60 -8.96
C TYR A 172 1.14 -1.62 -7.44
N ASP A 173 0.10 -2.28 -6.95
CA ASP A 173 -0.20 -2.35 -5.54
C ASP A 173 -1.19 -3.48 -5.23
N ILE A 174 -1.25 -3.85 -3.95
CA ILE A 174 -2.37 -4.62 -3.39
C ILE A 174 -3.29 -3.61 -2.69
N SER A 175 -4.58 -3.67 -2.98
CA SER A 175 -5.55 -2.65 -2.59
C SER A 175 -6.71 -3.25 -1.80
N LEU A 176 -6.90 -2.70 -0.60
CA LEU A 176 -7.98 -3.01 0.35
C LEU A 176 -9.03 -1.90 0.40
N VAL A 177 -8.98 -0.94 -0.52
CA VAL A 177 -9.96 0.15 -0.64
C VAL A 177 -11.37 -0.41 -0.92
N ASP A 178 -11.43 -1.49 -1.70
CA ASP A 178 -12.64 -2.28 -1.99
C ASP A 178 -12.80 -3.50 -1.04
N GLY A 179 -12.15 -3.47 0.13
CA GLY A 179 -12.26 -4.49 1.19
C GLY A 179 -11.22 -5.61 1.13
N TYR A 180 -11.45 -6.68 1.89
CA TYR A 180 -10.61 -7.88 1.92
C TYR A 180 -11.45 -9.16 1.98
N ASN A 181 -11.18 -10.12 1.10
CA ASN A 181 -11.88 -11.42 1.05
C ASN A 181 -10.96 -12.64 0.99
N ILE A 182 -9.74 -12.49 0.47
CA ILE A 182 -8.76 -13.56 0.27
C ILE A 182 -7.33 -13.00 0.35
N PRO A 183 -6.32 -13.75 0.81
CA PRO A 183 -4.94 -13.30 0.74
C PRO A 183 -4.46 -13.17 -0.71
N VAL A 184 -3.66 -12.14 -1.00
CA VAL A 184 -3.15 -11.84 -2.35
C VAL A 184 -1.65 -11.52 -2.26
N GLY A 185 -0.89 -11.95 -3.27
CA GLY A 185 0.49 -11.55 -3.50
C GLY A 185 0.73 -11.18 -4.96
N ILE A 186 1.68 -10.29 -5.20
CA ILE A 186 2.11 -9.87 -6.54
C ILE A 186 3.61 -10.12 -6.64
N ASN A 187 4.01 -11.01 -7.55
CA ASN A 187 5.41 -11.31 -7.83
C ASN A 187 5.82 -10.72 -9.18
N TYR A 188 7.02 -10.13 -9.22
CA TYR A 188 7.62 -9.67 -10.45
C TYR A 188 8.28 -10.82 -11.23
N ILE A 189 8.03 -10.88 -12.54
CA ILE A 189 8.65 -11.81 -13.49
C ILE A 189 9.69 -11.03 -14.32
N PRO A 190 11.00 -11.16 -14.07
CA PRO A 190 12.00 -10.37 -14.79
C PRO A 190 12.09 -10.76 -16.28
N ALA A 191 12.05 -9.76 -17.16
CA ALA A 191 12.50 -9.91 -18.55
C ALA A 191 14.04 -9.93 -18.63
N LYS A 192 14.57 -10.36 -19.78
CA LYS A 192 16.02 -10.46 -20.08
C LYS A 192 16.80 -9.16 -19.80
N ASN A 193 16.15 -8.00 -19.89
CA ASN A 193 16.70 -6.67 -19.68
C ASN A 193 16.33 -6.03 -18.33
N THR A 194 15.73 -6.78 -17.40
CA THR A 194 15.28 -6.32 -16.08
C THR A 194 15.68 -7.26 -14.93
N THR A 195 16.51 -8.26 -15.21
CA THR A 195 17.04 -9.24 -14.23
C THR A 195 17.90 -8.63 -13.11
N TYR A 196 18.23 -7.35 -13.19
CA TYR A 196 18.90 -6.59 -12.12
C TYR A 196 17.96 -6.14 -11.00
N ILE A 197 16.63 -6.22 -11.19
CA ILE A 197 15.63 -5.82 -10.19
C ILE A 197 15.59 -6.87 -9.06
N PRO A 198 15.91 -6.50 -7.80
CA PRO A 198 15.83 -7.42 -6.67
C PRO A 198 14.39 -7.82 -6.36
N PRO A 199 14.08 -9.12 -6.21
CA PRO A 199 12.71 -9.57 -6.01
C PRO A 199 12.16 -9.15 -4.62
N ASN A 200 13.02 -8.90 -3.63
CA ASN A 200 12.60 -8.38 -2.32
C ASN A 200 12.30 -6.86 -2.30
N LEU A 201 12.48 -6.15 -3.42
CA LEU A 201 11.94 -4.80 -3.61
C LEU A 201 10.55 -4.80 -4.29
N THR A 202 10.09 -5.95 -4.79
CA THR A 202 8.93 -6.01 -5.69
C THR A 202 7.87 -7.04 -5.35
N ASN A 203 8.24 -8.12 -4.67
CA ASN A 203 7.35 -9.26 -4.49
C ASN A 203 6.61 -9.11 -3.17
N CYS A 204 5.45 -8.46 -3.23
CA CYS A 204 4.66 -8.04 -2.07
C CYS A 204 3.47 -8.97 -1.79
N ALA A 205 3.02 -9.01 -0.54
CA ALA A 205 1.89 -9.85 -0.12
C ALA A 205 1.07 -9.19 0.99
N CYS A 206 -0.23 -9.49 1.00
CA CYS A 206 -1.18 -9.17 2.06
C CYS A 206 -1.89 -10.46 2.51
N ILE A 207 -1.61 -10.87 3.75
CA ILE A 207 -2.12 -12.09 4.38
C ILE A 207 -2.82 -11.72 5.68
N ALA A 208 -4.11 -11.41 5.57
CA ALA A 208 -4.99 -10.99 6.66
C ALA A 208 -6.08 -12.04 6.96
N THR A 209 -5.74 -13.33 6.79
CA THR A 209 -6.58 -14.50 7.06
C THR A 209 -5.83 -15.49 7.96
N PRO A 210 -6.43 -15.96 9.07
CA PRO A 210 -5.82 -16.97 9.93
C PRO A 210 -5.55 -18.29 9.21
N GLY A 211 -4.50 -19.00 9.64
CA GLY A 211 -4.04 -20.25 9.04
C GLY A 211 -3.12 -20.07 7.83
N PHE A 212 -3.08 -18.88 7.21
CA PHE A 212 -2.17 -18.57 6.09
C PHE A 212 -0.88 -17.87 6.51
N LEU A 213 -0.82 -17.30 7.73
CA LEU A 213 0.41 -16.72 8.27
C LEU A 213 1.42 -17.82 8.63
N ALA A 214 2.60 -17.75 8.02
CA ALA A 214 3.78 -18.48 8.44
C ALA A 214 4.29 -17.98 9.81
N GLU A 215 5.15 -18.78 10.43
CA GLU A 215 5.77 -18.48 11.74
C GLU A 215 6.39 -17.07 11.80
N ARG A 216 6.33 -16.46 12.98
CA ARG A 216 6.82 -15.08 13.20
C ARG A 216 8.31 -14.97 12.90
N SER A 217 8.66 -14.11 11.95
CA SER A 217 10.03 -13.78 11.56
C SER A 217 10.07 -12.33 11.05
N LEU A 218 11.21 -11.65 11.22
CA LEU A 218 11.45 -10.32 10.64
C LEU A 218 11.57 -10.36 9.11
N THR A 219 12.03 -11.50 8.56
CA THR A 219 12.25 -11.70 7.13
C THR A 219 11.92 -13.11 6.67
N GLY A 220 11.74 -13.29 5.36
CA GLY A 220 11.58 -14.59 4.72
C GLY A 220 12.27 -14.67 3.36
N SER A 221 12.13 -15.82 2.70
CA SER A 221 12.67 -16.08 1.34
C SER A 221 11.60 -16.56 0.35
N VAL A 222 10.32 -16.55 0.75
CA VAL A 222 9.20 -16.96 -0.10
C VAL A 222 9.03 -15.97 -1.25
N TYR A 223 8.74 -16.48 -2.45
CA TYR A 223 8.75 -15.76 -3.74
C TYR A 223 10.01 -14.92 -4.04
N THR A 224 11.09 -15.13 -3.28
CA THR A 224 12.36 -14.41 -3.39
C THR A 224 13.52 -15.42 -3.34
N ASN A 225 14.59 -15.19 -2.57
CA ASN A 225 15.64 -16.20 -2.32
C ASN A 225 16.56 -15.75 -1.17
N ALA A 226 17.43 -16.65 -0.69
CA ALA A 226 18.34 -16.37 0.43
C ALA A 226 19.36 -15.23 0.19
N SER A 227 19.60 -14.79 -1.05
CA SER A 227 20.44 -13.60 -1.33
C SER A 227 19.67 -12.29 -1.24
N PHE A 228 18.34 -12.35 -1.27
CA PHE A 228 17.42 -11.21 -1.30
C PHE A 228 16.23 -11.54 -0.38
N PRO A 229 16.42 -11.55 0.96
CA PRO A 229 15.36 -11.84 1.90
C PRO A 229 14.32 -10.70 1.90
N VAL A 230 13.03 -11.06 1.92
CA VAL A 230 11.92 -10.11 1.96
C VAL A 230 11.58 -9.72 3.41
N PRO A 231 11.42 -8.41 3.74
CA PRO A 231 10.93 -7.99 5.04
C PRO A 231 9.46 -8.35 5.20
N TRP A 232 9.12 -8.89 6.38
CA TRP A 232 7.77 -9.22 6.77
C TRP A 232 7.31 -8.35 7.94
N GLU A 233 6.00 -8.19 8.08
CA GLU A 233 5.48 -7.80 9.39
C GLU A 233 5.82 -8.87 10.44
N SER A 234 6.18 -8.42 11.63
CA SER A 234 6.73 -9.24 12.71
C SER A 234 5.83 -9.30 13.95
N GLY A 235 4.73 -8.54 13.95
CA GLY A 235 3.89 -8.31 15.12
C GLY A 235 2.64 -9.18 15.17
N GLU A 236 2.08 -9.55 14.03
CA GLU A 236 0.75 -10.16 13.96
C GLU A 236 0.78 -11.66 14.28
N SER A 237 -0.38 -12.25 14.56
CA SER A 237 -0.57 -13.68 14.84
C SER A 237 -1.86 -14.18 14.19
N ASN A 238 -2.17 -15.47 14.31
CA ASN A 238 -3.45 -15.99 13.81
C ASN A 238 -4.66 -15.43 14.58
N GLU A 239 -4.47 -15.00 15.83
CA GLU A 239 -5.47 -14.32 16.63
C GLU A 239 -5.71 -12.88 16.15
N SER A 240 -4.65 -12.09 15.90
CA SER A 240 -4.83 -10.74 15.38
C SER A 240 -5.22 -10.71 13.89
N ALA A 241 -4.73 -11.66 13.08
CA ALA A 241 -5.21 -11.89 11.71
C ALA A 241 -6.66 -12.38 11.66
N ARG A 242 -7.21 -12.92 12.76
CA ARG A 242 -8.65 -13.07 12.91
C ARG A 242 -9.22 -11.69 13.21
N ASP A 243 -8.81 -11.10 14.31
CA ASP A 243 -9.51 -10.02 15.00
C ASP A 243 -9.34 -8.61 14.39
N TRP A 244 -8.42 -8.41 13.43
CA TRP A 244 -8.13 -7.10 12.83
C TRP A 244 -9.36 -6.41 12.24
N CYS A 245 -10.22 -7.13 11.52
CA CYS A 245 -11.40 -6.55 10.90
C CYS A 245 -12.42 -6.09 11.97
N PRO A 246 -12.78 -4.78 12.03
CA PRO A 246 -13.74 -4.27 13.00
C PRO A 246 -15.12 -4.93 12.88
N TRP A 247 -15.77 -5.24 14.01
CA TRP A 247 -17.08 -5.90 14.08
C TRP A 247 -18.15 -5.38 13.09
N PRO A 248 -18.35 -4.05 12.89
CA PRO A 248 -19.39 -3.53 11.97
C PRO A 248 -19.07 -3.74 10.48
N LEU A 249 -17.86 -4.18 10.16
CA LEU A 249 -17.34 -4.31 8.80
C LEU A 249 -17.24 -5.77 8.34
N LEU A 250 -17.49 -6.74 9.22
CA LEU A 250 -17.62 -8.16 8.84
C LEU A 250 -18.79 -8.32 7.88
N SER A 251 -18.57 -9.00 6.75
CA SER A 251 -19.66 -9.28 5.79
C SER A 251 -20.65 -10.29 6.36
N ASN A 252 -20.11 -11.28 7.09
CA ASN A 252 -20.88 -12.26 7.85
C ASN A 252 -20.50 -12.07 9.34
N PRO A 253 -21.18 -11.19 10.09
CA PRO A 253 -21.05 -11.12 11.54
C PRO A 253 -21.76 -12.34 12.18
N PRO A 254 -21.35 -12.78 13.38
CA PRO A 254 -22.06 -13.82 14.12
C PRO A 254 -23.41 -13.30 14.65
N ASP A 255 -24.36 -14.22 14.83
CA ASP A 255 -25.65 -13.92 15.43
C ASP A 255 -25.51 -13.40 16.86
N LYS A 256 -26.32 -12.39 17.20
CA LYS A 256 -26.38 -11.85 18.56
C LYS A 256 -27.27 -12.72 19.45
N PRO A 257 -26.90 -12.96 20.72
CA PRO A 257 -27.83 -13.47 21.72
C PRO A 257 -29.10 -12.60 21.79
N GLY A 258 -30.26 -13.25 21.93
CA GLY A 258 -31.56 -12.62 21.69
C GLY A 258 -32.07 -11.65 22.78
N ASP A 259 -32.94 -10.75 22.33
CA ASP A 259 -33.98 -10.05 23.09
C ASP A 259 -33.62 -9.34 24.41
N GLY A 260 -32.96 -8.19 24.27
CA GLY A 260 -33.38 -6.96 24.96
C GLY A 260 -32.90 -6.73 26.39
N VAL A 261 -32.26 -7.69 27.06
CA VAL A 261 -31.58 -7.47 28.34
C VAL A 261 -30.12 -7.08 28.07
N TYR A 262 -29.78 -5.81 28.35
CA TYR A 262 -28.56 -5.12 27.92
C TYR A 262 -27.23 -5.89 28.13
N PRO A 263 -26.61 -6.42 27.06
CA PRO A 263 -25.23 -6.93 27.06
C PRO A 263 -24.28 -5.83 26.58
N TYR A 264 -23.14 -5.62 27.25
CA TYR A 264 -22.28 -4.44 27.05
C TYR A 264 -20.79 -4.79 27.15
N PRO A 265 -20.02 -4.40 26.12
CA PRO A 265 -19.91 -5.12 24.86
C PRO A 265 -19.15 -6.46 25.00
N ASP A 266 -19.11 -7.26 23.91
CA ASP A 266 -18.23 -8.43 23.76
C ASP A 266 -18.53 -9.65 24.68
N ASP A 267 -19.77 -9.80 25.17
CA ASP A 267 -20.24 -10.93 26.01
C ASP A 267 -20.13 -12.32 25.32
N ASN A 268 -18.94 -12.93 25.35
CA ASN A 268 -18.63 -14.31 24.95
C ASN A 268 -19.02 -14.75 23.51
N VAL A 269 -19.43 -13.83 22.64
CA VAL A 269 -19.74 -14.14 21.23
C VAL A 269 -18.44 -14.52 20.51
N LYS A 270 -18.19 -15.82 20.30
CA LYS A 270 -17.00 -16.28 19.57
C LYS A 270 -17.03 -15.70 18.16
N ARG A 271 -16.05 -14.86 17.85
CA ARG A 271 -15.84 -14.32 16.50
C ARG A 271 -15.60 -15.47 15.51
N PRO A 272 -16.15 -15.43 14.29
CA PRO A 272 -15.81 -16.41 13.26
C PRO A 272 -14.30 -16.38 12.98
N ASP A 273 -13.72 -17.57 12.75
CA ASP A 273 -12.28 -17.72 12.53
C ASP A 273 -11.82 -17.05 11.23
N PHE A 274 -12.72 -16.85 10.25
CA PHE A 274 -12.58 -15.86 9.19
C PHE A 274 -13.95 -15.29 8.78
N SER A 275 -13.98 -14.01 8.38
CA SER A 275 -15.14 -13.38 7.73
C SER A 275 -14.66 -12.24 6.82
N PRO A 276 -15.10 -12.14 5.55
CA PRO A 276 -14.65 -11.10 4.62
C PRO A 276 -14.95 -9.68 5.12
N CYS A 277 -13.95 -8.79 5.05
CA CYS A 277 -14.00 -7.46 5.66
C CYS A 277 -14.32 -6.38 4.63
N LYS A 278 -15.44 -5.66 4.81
CA LYS A 278 -15.79 -4.48 4.01
C LYS A 278 -14.89 -3.30 4.38
N SER A 279 -14.56 -2.45 3.41
CA SER A 279 -13.91 -1.18 3.72
C SER A 279 -14.88 -0.21 4.39
N GLN A 280 -14.33 0.76 5.14
CA GLN A 280 -15.12 1.78 5.83
C GLN A 280 -15.98 2.62 4.86
N CYS A 281 -15.48 2.90 3.65
CA CYS A 281 -16.25 3.56 2.60
C CYS A 281 -17.49 2.74 2.23
N ALA A 282 -17.32 1.45 1.92
CA ALA A 282 -18.42 0.60 1.47
C ALA A 282 -19.48 0.30 2.55
N ALA A 283 -19.09 0.33 3.83
CA ALA A 283 -20.03 0.13 4.93
C ALA A 283 -20.83 1.38 5.31
N THR A 284 -20.29 2.59 5.08
CA THR A 284 -20.96 3.85 5.45
C THR A 284 -21.53 4.64 4.28
N ASN A 285 -20.98 4.44 3.08
CA ASN A 285 -21.19 5.27 1.88
C ASN A 285 -21.05 6.79 2.18
N SER A 286 -20.14 7.16 3.09
CA SER A 286 -19.99 8.54 3.55
C SER A 286 -18.91 9.30 2.79
N ASP A 287 -19.15 10.60 2.52
CA ASP A 287 -18.18 11.45 1.80
C ASP A 287 -16.78 11.43 2.44
N HIS A 288 -16.73 11.32 3.77
CA HIS A 288 -15.49 11.27 4.55
C HIS A 288 -14.73 9.97 4.30
N ASP A 289 -15.38 8.83 4.53
CA ASP A 289 -14.71 7.53 4.51
C ASP A 289 -14.37 7.07 3.08
N CYS A 290 -15.06 7.61 2.08
CA CYS A 290 -14.77 7.42 0.66
C CYS A 290 -13.82 8.50 0.07
N CYS A 291 -13.38 9.49 0.84
CA CYS A 291 -12.55 10.62 0.38
C CYS A 291 -13.09 11.37 -0.85
N ILE A 292 -14.40 11.63 -0.89
CA ILE A 292 -15.08 12.28 -2.03
C ILE A 292 -15.56 13.69 -1.71
N GLY A 293 -15.91 14.45 -2.75
CA GLY A 293 -16.44 15.82 -2.61
C GLY A 293 -15.48 16.73 -1.85
N LYS A 294 -15.91 17.28 -0.71
CA LYS A 294 -15.07 18.15 0.14
C LYS A 294 -13.86 17.45 0.76
N TRP A 295 -13.86 16.11 0.82
CA TRP A 295 -12.77 15.29 1.35
C TRP A 295 -11.84 14.75 0.25
N HIS A 296 -12.08 15.10 -1.02
CA HIS A 296 -11.20 14.75 -2.14
C HIS A 296 -9.92 15.63 -2.14
N ASP A 297 -9.13 15.47 -1.08
CA ASP A 297 -7.89 16.17 -0.80
C ASP A 297 -7.08 15.32 0.21
N PRO A 298 -5.86 14.86 -0.12
CA PRO A 298 -5.00 14.09 0.79
C PRO A 298 -4.71 14.81 2.12
N ASN A 299 -4.80 16.15 2.16
CA ASN A 299 -4.63 16.94 3.38
C ASN A 299 -5.85 16.85 4.30
N LYS A 300 -7.05 16.60 3.75
CA LYS A 300 -8.31 16.56 4.49
C LYS A 300 -8.78 15.14 4.82
N CYS A 301 -8.75 14.21 3.86
CA CYS A 301 -9.06 12.81 4.16
C CYS A 301 -7.96 12.23 5.06
N LYS A 302 -8.35 11.40 6.02
CA LYS A 302 -7.44 10.77 6.98
C LYS A 302 -7.83 9.31 7.19
N PRO A 303 -6.86 8.42 7.50
CA PRO A 303 -7.13 7.01 7.72
C PRO A 303 -8.22 6.80 8.78
N GLY A 304 -9.26 6.04 8.43
CA GLY A 304 -10.33 5.62 9.34
C GLY A 304 -9.89 4.53 10.33
N LEU A 305 -10.86 3.94 11.06
CA LEU A 305 -10.59 2.79 11.92
C LEU A 305 -10.11 1.58 11.10
N TYR A 306 -10.90 1.21 10.08
CA TYR A 306 -10.56 0.17 9.10
C TYR A 306 -9.14 0.31 8.56
N SER A 307 -8.80 1.51 8.06
CA SER A 307 -7.53 1.78 7.41
C SER A 307 -6.32 1.56 8.32
N ARG A 308 -6.40 1.98 9.60
CA ARG A 308 -5.35 1.71 10.59
C ARG A 308 -5.17 0.22 10.88
N HIS A 309 -6.26 -0.55 10.92
CA HIS A 309 -6.20 -2.00 11.16
C HIS A 309 -5.67 -2.74 9.92
N ALA A 310 -6.13 -2.37 8.73
CA ALA A 310 -5.63 -2.88 7.47
C ALA A 310 -4.12 -2.64 7.29
N LYS A 311 -3.60 -1.47 7.73
CA LYS A 311 -2.15 -1.18 7.73
C LYS A 311 -1.32 -1.86 8.82
N SER A 312 -1.91 -2.43 9.88
CA SER A 312 -1.14 -3.26 10.81
C SER A 312 -0.91 -4.65 10.20
N ILE A 313 -1.99 -5.26 9.68
CA ILE A 313 -1.96 -6.61 9.11
C ILE A 313 -1.37 -6.69 7.70
N CYS A 314 -1.45 -5.61 6.90
CA CYS A 314 -0.85 -5.53 5.56
C CYS A 314 -0.16 -4.17 5.33
N PRO A 315 1.08 -3.95 5.85
CA PRO A 315 1.77 -2.67 5.79
C PRO A 315 1.99 -2.12 4.38
N ASP A 316 2.25 -2.98 3.39
CA ASP A 316 2.47 -2.60 1.99
C ASP A 316 1.19 -2.37 1.16
N ALA A 317 -0.02 -2.62 1.69
CA ALA A 317 -1.27 -2.58 0.91
C ALA A 317 -2.08 -1.27 1.10
N TYR A 318 -2.74 -0.76 0.07
CA TYR A 318 -3.60 0.44 0.18
C TYR A 318 -4.77 0.19 1.13
N SER A 319 -4.92 1.04 2.16
CA SER A 319 -5.97 0.88 3.17
C SER A 319 -7.13 1.88 3.04
N PHE A 320 -6.94 2.95 2.27
CA PHE A 320 -7.94 3.95 1.88
C PHE A 320 -7.47 4.73 0.63
N ALA A 321 -8.32 5.57 0.05
CA ALA A 321 -8.13 6.16 -1.27
C ALA A 321 -7.00 7.22 -1.43
N PHE A 322 -6.25 7.55 -0.37
CA PHE A 322 -5.09 8.47 -0.41
C PHE A 322 -3.89 7.92 0.39
N ASP A 323 -3.67 6.60 0.31
CA ASP A 323 -2.58 5.88 1.00
C ASP A 323 -1.29 5.76 0.16
N ASP A 324 -1.16 6.59 -0.88
CA ASP A 324 -0.21 6.45 -2.00
C ASP A 324 1.23 6.18 -1.53
N GLN A 325 1.69 6.94 -0.53
CA GLN A 325 3.08 6.99 -0.09
C GLN A 325 3.57 5.73 0.64
N THR A 326 2.65 4.90 1.14
CA THR A 326 3.01 3.66 1.87
C THR A 326 2.44 2.41 1.23
N SER A 327 1.93 2.53 0.00
CA SER A 327 1.16 1.47 -0.67
C SER A 327 1.49 1.27 -2.15
N THR A 328 2.08 2.28 -2.81
CA THR A 328 2.39 2.20 -4.25
C THR A 328 3.78 1.65 -4.48
N PHE A 329 3.89 0.53 -5.21
CA PHE A 329 5.17 0.11 -5.77
C PHE A 329 5.39 0.76 -7.14
N ILE A 330 6.60 1.27 -7.37
CA ILE A 330 7.00 1.90 -8.63
C ILE A 330 8.32 1.27 -9.09
N ILE A 331 8.36 0.72 -10.29
CA ILE A 331 9.59 0.17 -10.91
C ILE A 331 9.72 0.61 -12.38
N PRO A 332 10.90 0.47 -13.01
CA PRO A 332 11.04 0.64 -14.45
C PRO A 332 10.13 -0.30 -15.25
N SER A 333 9.55 0.19 -16.34
CA SER A 333 8.64 -0.60 -17.20
C SER A 333 9.38 -1.75 -17.89
N GLY A 334 8.86 -2.97 -17.74
CA GLY A 334 9.40 -4.19 -18.35
C GLY A 334 9.14 -5.41 -17.46
N GLY A 335 9.49 -6.61 -17.93
CA GLY A 335 9.16 -7.86 -17.22
C GLY A 335 7.71 -8.29 -17.42
N GLY A 336 7.15 -8.91 -16.40
CA GLY A 336 5.78 -9.39 -16.29
C GLY A 336 5.40 -9.59 -14.82
N TRP A 337 4.23 -10.16 -14.59
CA TRP A 337 3.61 -10.23 -13.26
C TRP A 337 2.98 -11.59 -13.02
N GLU A 338 3.04 -12.06 -11.78
CA GLU A 338 2.28 -13.19 -11.27
C GLU A 338 1.41 -12.69 -10.10
N VAL A 339 0.09 -12.89 -10.20
CA VAL A 339 -0.83 -12.67 -9.07
C VAL A 339 -1.12 -14.01 -8.43
N VAL A 340 -0.71 -14.17 -7.18
CA VAL A 340 -0.91 -15.38 -6.37
C VAL A 340 -2.04 -15.14 -5.39
N PHE A 341 -3.05 -16.01 -5.41
CA PHE A 341 -4.08 -16.08 -4.37
C PHE A 341 -3.66 -17.07 -3.29
N CYS A 342 -3.85 -16.71 -2.03
CA CYS A 342 -3.30 -17.41 -0.86
C CYS A 342 -1.78 -17.63 -0.95
N PRO A 343 -0.95 -16.59 -1.17
CA PRO A 343 0.50 -16.73 -1.12
C PRO A 343 0.98 -17.26 0.23
N ALA A 344 2.04 -18.05 0.23
CA ALA A 344 2.69 -18.50 1.46
C ALA A 344 3.61 -17.41 2.05
N GLY A 345 3.73 -17.36 3.38
CA GLY A 345 4.61 -16.42 4.09
C GLY A 345 3.83 -15.55 5.08
N ARG A 346 4.18 -14.27 5.13
CA ARG A 346 3.48 -13.24 5.93
C ARG A 346 3.26 -11.99 5.05
N SER A 347 2.47 -11.03 5.51
CA SER A 347 2.37 -9.75 4.83
C SER A 347 3.73 -9.05 4.76
N THR A 348 4.00 -8.36 3.66
CA THR A 348 5.30 -7.71 3.44
C THR A 348 5.34 -6.29 4.02
N ASP A 349 6.56 -5.83 4.32
CA ASP A 349 6.85 -4.50 4.86
C ASP A 349 7.95 -3.79 4.03
N ILE A 350 7.94 -3.99 2.71
CA ILE A 350 8.97 -3.58 1.75
C ILE A 350 9.03 -2.06 1.62
N LEU A 351 7.89 -1.38 1.50
CA LEU A 351 7.84 0.06 1.23
C LEU A 351 8.37 0.86 2.43
N ARG A 352 8.10 0.38 3.65
CA ARG A 352 8.58 0.98 4.90
C ARG A 352 10.06 0.67 5.18
N THR A 353 10.48 -0.57 4.93
CA THR A 353 11.87 -1.05 5.17
C THR A 353 12.86 -0.55 4.12
N MET A 354 12.46 -0.54 2.85
CA MET A 354 13.36 -0.35 1.68
C MET A 354 12.82 0.64 0.62
N GLY A 355 11.81 1.46 0.96
CA GLY A 355 11.26 2.46 0.03
C GLY A 355 12.29 3.44 -0.54
N ALA A 356 13.38 3.73 0.19
CA ALA A 356 14.50 4.54 -0.32
C ALA A 356 15.28 3.85 -1.45
N GLN A 357 15.41 2.52 -1.41
CA GLN A 357 16.02 1.72 -2.46
C GLN A 357 15.07 1.57 -3.65
N LEU A 358 13.78 1.34 -3.39
CA LEU A 358 12.75 1.30 -4.45
C LEU A 358 12.65 2.66 -5.18
N PHE A 359 12.76 3.79 -4.46
CA PHE A 359 12.78 5.12 -5.06
C PHE A 359 14.01 5.36 -5.96
N GLU A 360 15.21 4.88 -5.59
CA GLU A 360 16.38 4.92 -6.47
C GLU A 360 16.13 4.10 -7.74
N LEU A 361 15.64 2.86 -7.60
CA LEU A 361 15.31 2.00 -8.74
C LEU A 361 14.26 2.64 -9.66
N ALA A 362 13.20 3.24 -9.10
CA ALA A 362 12.14 3.91 -9.84
C ALA A 362 12.60 5.17 -10.60
N SER A 363 13.57 5.90 -10.06
CA SER A 363 14.00 7.21 -10.59
C SER A 363 15.26 7.15 -11.47
N ALA A 364 16.25 6.33 -11.11
CA ALA A 364 17.47 6.12 -11.89
C ALA A 364 17.34 5.00 -12.92
N GLY A 365 16.42 4.06 -12.73
CA GLY A 365 16.26 2.86 -13.55
C GLY A 365 17.13 1.67 -13.12
N PHE A 366 17.97 1.85 -12.10
CA PHE A 366 18.87 0.83 -11.54
C PHE A 366 19.25 1.20 -10.11
N LEU A 367 19.72 0.24 -9.32
CA LEU A 367 20.28 0.50 -7.99
C LEU A 367 21.77 0.85 -8.07
N SER A 368 22.22 1.77 -7.21
CA SER A 368 23.64 1.93 -6.94
C SER A 368 24.19 0.69 -6.20
N GLN A 369 25.47 0.36 -6.38
CA GLN A 369 26.09 -0.81 -5.75
C GLN A 369 25.85 -0.83 -4.23
N LYS A 370 25.99 0.33 -3.57
CA LYS A 370 25.69 0.50 -2.14
C LYS A 370 24.27 0.01 -1.77
N ASN A 371 23.26 0.43 -2.53
CA ASN A 371 21.87 0.02 -2.26
C ASN A 371 21.62 -1.44 -2.65
N LEU A 372 22.24 -1.93 -3.72
CA LEU A 372 22.23 -3.35 -4.09
C LEU A 372 22.89 -4.25 -3.01
N ASP A 373 23.85 -3.73 -2.26
CA ASP A 373 24.46 -4.43 -1.12
C ASP A 373 23.56 -4.35 0.14
N LEU A 374 22.84 -3.24 0.35
CA LEU A 374 21.89 -3.09 1.46
C LEU A 374 20.68 -4.03 1.33
N VAL A 375 20.09 -4.19 0.13
CA VAL A 375 18.96 -5.12 -0.10
C VAL A 375 19.34 -6.60 -0.04
N LYS A 376 20.64 -6.92 0.10
CA LYS A 376 21.14 -8.28 0.37
C LYS A 376 21.55 -8.48 1.84
N ASN A 377 21.66 -7.40 2.59
CA ASN A 377 22.17 -7.43 3.96
C ASN A 377 21.00 -7.70 4.93
N LEU A 378 20.85 -8.96 5.31
CA LEU A 378 19.85 -9.45 6.25
C LEU A 378 19.77 -8.57 7.51
N SER A 379 20.90 -8.30 8.16
CA SER A 379 20.98 -7.52 9.41
C SER A 379 20.62 -6.03 9.23
N TYR A 380 20.84 -5.46 8.04
CA TYR A 380 20.31 -4.14 7.71
C TYR A 380 18.78 -4.19 7.63
N ILE A 381 18.22 -5.14 6.87
CA ILE A 381 16.78 -5.31 6.63
C ILE A 381 16.04 -5.54 7.96
N GLU A 382 16.48 -6.51 8.76
CA GLU A 382 15.96 -6.81 10.10
C GLU A 382 15.97 -5.56 10.98
N SER A 383 17.07 -4.81 11.01
CA SER A 383 17.14 -3.58 11.80
C SER A 383 16.16 -2.50 11.32
N GLN A 384 15.76 -2.46 10.04
CA GLN A 384 14.73 -1.50 9.59
C GLN A 384 13.32 -1.97 9.93
N VAL A 385 13.04 -3.27 9.85
CA VAL A 385 11.77 -3.86 10.32
C VAL A 385 11.60 -3.58 11.82
N GLU A 386 12.62 -3.80 12.65
CA GLU A 386 12.57 -3.47 14.09
C GLU A 386 12.30 -1.99 14.37
N LYS A 387 12.99 -1.07 13.67
CA LYS A 387 12.75 0.38 13.79
C LYS A 387 11.34 0.79 13.35
N SER A 388 10.71 0.01 12.49
CA SER A 388 9.38 0.27 11.92
C SER A 388 8.26 -0.39 12.73
N ALA A 389 8.54 -1.52 13.39
CA ALA A 389 7.66 -2.17 14.36
C ALA A 389 7.69 -1.48 15.73
N ALA A 390 8.76 -0.77 16.06
CA ALA A 390 8.82 0.06 17.26
C ALA A 390 7.69 1.12 17.24
N PRO A 391 6.82 1.19 18.27
CA PRO A 391 5.78 2.20 18.32
C PRO A 391 6.41 3.58 18.36
N SER A 392 5.88 4.51 17.56
CA SER A 392 6.32 5.92 17.58
C SER A 392 6.28 6.44 19.03
N LEU A 393 7.44 6.79 19.58
CA LEU A 393 7.61 7.16 20.99
C LEU A 393 6.47 8.09 21.43
N PRO A 394 5.75 7.76 22.52
CA PRO A 394 4.50 8.43 22.86
C PRO A 394 4.74 9.93 23.02
N GLY A 395 3.85 10.73 22.43
CA GLY A 395 3.89 12.18 22.54
C GLY A 395 4.04 12.57 24.01
N LYS A 396 5.15 13.27 24.33
CA LYS A 396 5.68 13.46 25.69
C LYS A 396 4.56 13.61 26.72
N SER A 397 4.45 12.64 27.63
CA SER A 397 3.34 12.57 28.56
C SER A 397 3.26 13.84 29.41
N VAL A 398 2.19 14.62 29.23
CA VAL A 398 1.95 15.90 29.91
C VAL A 398 1.89 15.73 31.45
N TRP A 399 1.63 14.50 31.90
CA TRP A 399 1.69 14.06 33.29
C TRP A 399 3.07 14.21 33.97
N ALA A 400 4.16 14.37 33.21
CA ALA A 400 5.51 14.54 33.77
C ALA A 400 5.83 15.95 34.31
N ILE A 401 4.92 16.93 34.19
CA ILE A 401 5.15 18.32 34.63
C ILE A 401 4.44 18.66 35.96
N CYS A 402 3.32 18.00 36.28
CA CYS A 402 2.52 18.32 37.48
C CYS A 402 3.23 17.98 38.82
N ALA A 403 4.23 17.10 38.81
CA ALA A 403 4.95 16.70 40.03
C ALA A 403 5.98 17.73 40.52
N ALA A 404 6.39 18.69 39.70
CA ALA A 404 7.40 19.70 40.04
C ALA A 404 6.83 21.05 40.51
N ALA A 405 5.52 21.27 40.36
CA ALA A 405 4.85 22.52 40.76
C ALA A 405 4.25 22.48 42.18
N ALA A 406 4.01 21.28 42.74
CA ALA A 406 3.32 21.12 44.02
C ALA A 406 4.18 21.44 45.27
N THR A 407 5.51 21.45 45.13
CA THR A 407 6.46 21.67 46.24
C THR A 407 6.94 23.12 46.38
N ALA A 408 6.47 24.05 45.52
CA ALA A 408 6.88 25.46 45.52
C ALA A 408 5.87 26.43 46.19
N VAL A 409 4.72 25.94 46.66
CA VAL A 409 3.61 26.77 47.21
C VAL A 409 3.47 26.63 48.73
N LEU A 410 4.14 25.65 49.36
CA LEU A 410 4.05 25.35 50.80
C LEU A 410 5.16 25.98 51.66
N LEU A 411 5.95 26.92 51.11
CA LEU A 411 6.98 27.68 51.83
C LEU A 411 6.88 29.21 51.60
N ALA A 412 5.65 29.69 51.41
CA ALA A 412 5.32 31.12 51.32
C ALA A 412 4.03 31.43 52.10
N GLY A 413 3.95 30.95 53.34
CA GLY A 413 2.70 30.95 54.11
C GLY A 413 2.79 30.58 55.60
N LEU A 414 3.97 30.74 56.23
CA LEU A 414 4.19 30.75 57.68
C LEU A 414 5.53 31.43 57.98
#